data_AF-A0A9R0T0F5-F1
#
_entry.id   AF-A0A9R0T0F5-F1
#
_cell.length_a   1.000
_cell.length_b   1.000
_cell.length_c   1.000
_cell.angle_alpha   90.00
_cell.angle_beta   90.00
_cell.angle_gamma   90.00
#
_symmetry.space_group_name_H-M   'P 1'
#
loop_
_entity.id
_entity.type
_entity.pdbx_description
1 polymer ?
#
loop_
_entity_poly.entity_id
_entity_poly.type
_entity_poly.pdbx_seq_one_letter_code
_entity_poly.pdbx_strand_id
1 'polypeptide(L)'
;MEITESEPAPELPAEEEMALIRDITAAAEAHAKEGDIFFLITNRWWQSWIDYVIHDLAGVPSNGSHHHEFGSNTPRRPGAIDNTNLLDDMASEVSDIQIELHDTLVEGRDYILLPQQVWEKLHSWYVSFVQNANLIPKI
;
A
#
# COMPACT_ATOMS: atom_id res chain seq x y z
N MET A 1 -35.48 -4.76 -15.80
CA MET A 1 -34.06 -4.97 -16.11
C MET A 1 -33.33 -4.69 -14.83
N GLU A 2 -32.83 -5.76 -14.21
CA GLU A 2 -32.09 -5.72 -12.95
C GLU A 2 -30.71 -5.15 -13.27
N ILE A 3 -30.40 -3.99 -12.70
CA ILE A 3 -29.09 -3.36 -12.79
C ILE A 3 -28.16 -4.18 -11.89
N THR A 4 -27.45 -5.15 -12.48
CA THR A 4 -26.29 -5.76 -11.84
C THR A 4 -25.20 -4.69 -11.83
N GLU A 5 -25.22 -3.89 -10.77
CA GLU A 5 -24.15 -3.01 -10.33
C GLU A 5 -22.89 -3.86 -10.27
N SER A 6 -21.91 -3.55 -11.12
CA SER A 6 -20.63 -4.25 -11.16
C SER A 6 -19.95 -4.05 -9.82
N GLU A 7 -20.02 -5.05 -8.94
CA GLU A 7 -19.34 -5.03 -7.65
C GLU A 7 -17.85 -4.72 -7.86
N PRO A 8 -17.25 -3.79 -7.09
CA PRO A 8 -15.81 -3.70 -7.02
C PRO A 8 -15.27 -5.07 -6.60
N ALA A 9 -14.15 -5.51 -7.18
CA ALA A 9 -13.50 -6.75 -6.79
C ALA A 9 -13.40 -6.81 -5.26
N PRO A 10 -13.74 -7.94 -4.61
CA PRO A 10 -13.80 -8.01 -3.15
C PRO A 10 -12.42 -7.63 -2.61
N GLU A 11 -12.36 -6.48 -1.94
CA GLU A 11 -11.19 -6.05 -1.18
C GLU A 11 -11.02 -7.08 -0.05
N LEU A 12 -9.86 -7.74 0.00
CA LEU A 12 -9.59 -8.72 1.04
C LEU A 12 -9.69 -8.03 2.41
N PRO A 13 -10.29 -8.68 3.42
CA PRO A 13 -10.34 -8.12 4.76
C PRO A 13 -8.92 -7.92 5.30
N ALA A 14 -8.75 -6.95 6.18
CA ALA A 14 -7.42 -6.56 6.66
C ALA A 14 -6.72 -7.70 7.41
N GLU A 15 -7.49 -8.56 8.10
CA GLU A 15 -7.00 -9.80 8.72
C GLU A 15 -6.35 -10.75 7.71
N GLU A 16 -6.97 -10.95 6.54
CA GLU A 16 -6.42 -11.80 5.48
C GLU A 16 -5.20 -11.17 4.83
N GLU A 17 -5.20 -9.85 4.61
CA GLU A 17 -4.01 -9.13 4.13
C GLU A 17 -2.82 -9.33 5.08
N MET A 18 -3.05 -9.17 6.39
CA MET A 18 -2.02 -9.36 7.42
C MET A 18 -1.50 -10.79 7.46
N ALA A 19 -2.40 -11.77 7.44
CA ALA A 19 -2.03 -13.19 7.48
C ALA A 19 -1.15 -13.55 6.26
N LEU A 20 -1.55 -13.11 5.08
CA LEU A 20 -0.79 -13.36 3.85
C LEU A 20 0.58 -12.70 3.88
N ILE A 21 0.67 -11.43 4.28
CA ILE A 21 1.97 -10.73 4.34
C ILE A 21 2.88 -11.38 5.37
N ARG A 22 2.36 -11.80 6.53
CA ARG A 22 3.14 -12.53 7.54
C ARG A 22 3.68 -13.85 7.00
N ASP A 23 2.83 -14.63 6.36
CA ASP A 23 3.20 -15.95 5.86
C ASP A 23 4.22 -15.84 4.71
N ILE A 24 4.05 -14.86 3.82
CA ILE A 24 5.01 -14.55 2.74
C ILE A 24 6.35 -14.09 3.34
N THR A 25 6.32 -13.21 4.35
CA THR A 25 7.54 -12.71 5.01
C THR A 25 8.33 -13.86 5.64
N ALA A 26 7.65 -14.72 6.43
CA ALA A 26 8.29 -15.88 7.04
C ALA A 26 8.86 -16.85 6.01
N ALA A 27 8.14 -17.07 4.89
CA ALA A 27 8.63 -17.90 3.81
C ALA A 27 9.84 -17.26 3.09
N ALA A 28 9.83 -15.95 2.85
CA ALA A 28 10.93 -15.24 2.23
C ALA A 28 12.19 -15.28 3.11
N GLU A 29 12.04 -15.05 4.42
CA GLU A 29 13.14 -15.15 5.39
C GLU A 29 13.75 -16.55 5.45
N ALA A 30 12.91 -17.59 5.40
CA ALA A 30 13.38 -18.97 5.42
C ALA A 30 14.19 -19.38 4.18
N HIS A 31 13.97 -18.71 3.04
CA HIS A 31 14.66 -18.97 1.77
C HIS A 31 15.67 -17.88 1.40
N ALA A 32 15.94 -16.94 2.30
CA ALA A 32 16.80 -15.79 2.04
C ALA A 32 18.23 -16.24 1.73
N LYS A 33 18.80 -15.68 0.67
CA LYS A 33 20.17 -15.94 0.21
C LYS A 33 20.85 -14.66 -0.30
N GLU A 34 22.17 -14.71 -0.37
CA GLU A 34 22.94 -13.65 -0.99
C GLU A 34 22.54 -13.46 -2.45
N GLY A 35 22.33 -12.20 -2.84
CA GLY A 35 21.86 -11.82 -4.17
C GLY A 35 20.34 -11.71 -4.32
N ASP A 36 19.57 -11.91 -3.25
CA ASP A 36 18.12 -11.64 -3.27
C ASP A 36 17.83 -10.15 -3.44
N ILE A 37 16.71 -9.88 -4.12
CA ILE A 37 16.26 -8.54 -4.47
C ILE A 37 15.28 -8.05 -3.41
N PHE A 38 15.53 -6.85 -2.91
CA PHE A 38 14.65 -6.15 -1.98
C PHE A 38 14.08 -4.91 -2.66
N PHE A 39 12.85 -4.58 -2.28
CA PHE A 39 12.13 -3.40 -2.75
C PHE A 39 11.95 -2.43 -1.59
N LEU A 40 12.03 -1.14 -1.88
CA LEU A 40 11.81 -0.09 -0.90
C LEU A 40 10.38 0.41 -0.98
N ILE A 41 9.81 0.71 0.18
CA ILE A 41 8.52 1.39 0.30
C ILE A 41 8.62 2.48 1.36
N THR A 42 7.91 3.59 1.17
CA THR A 42 7.90 4.66 2.17
C THR A 42 7.41 4.13 3.51
N ASN A 43 8.15 4.46 4.56
CA ASN A 43 7.76 4.08 5.92
C ASN A 43 6.39 4.69 6.27
N ARG A 44 6.07 5.88 5.74
CA ARG A 44 4.75 6.50 5.88
C ARG A 44 3.61 5.61 5.41
N TRP A 45 3.71 5.07 4.19
CA TRP A 45 2.67 4.20 3.65
C TRP A 45 2.61 2.89 4.44
N TRP A 46 3.78 2.32 4.77
CA TRP A 46 3.87 1.09 5.54
C TRP A 46 3.21 1.19 6.92
N GLN A 47 3.46 2.28 7.67
CA GLN A 47 2.80 2.52 8.96
C GLN A 47 1.29 2.64 8.81
N SER A 48 0.80 3.33 7.77
CA SER A 48 -0.64 3.41 7.48
C SER A 48 -1.25 2.04 7.20
N TRP A 49 -0.53 1.14 6.52
CA TRP A 49 -0.99 -0.23 6.27
C TRP A 49 -1.02 -1.06 7.55
N ILE A 50 0.01 -0.95 8.39
CA ILE A 50 0.03 -1.58 9.72
C ILE A 50 -1.15 -1.12 10.57
N ASP A 51 -1.39 0.19 10.66
CA ASP A 51 -2.51 0.75 11.43
C ASP A 51 -3.86 0.23 10.93
N TYR A 52 -4.02 0.11 9.61
CA TYR A 52 -5.22 -0.46 8.99
C TYR A 52 -5.44 -1.93 9.41
N VAL A 53 -4.42 -2.79 9.25
CA VAL A 53 -4.58 -4.22 9.57
C VAL A 53 -4.69 -4.53 11.05
N ILE A 54 -4.05 -3.72 11.92
CA ILE A 54 -4.16 -3.86 13.37
C ILE A 54 -5.51 -3.35 13.88
N HIS A 55 -6.03 -2.27 13.30
CA HIS A 55 -7.30 -1.70 13.76
C HIS A 55 -8.48 -2.64 13.53
N ASP A 56 -8.53 -3.29 12.36
CA ASP A 56 -9.55 -4.28 12.04
C ASP A 56 -9.50 -5.47 13.02
N LEU A 57 -8.30 -5.93 13.35
CA LEU A 57 -8.07 -7.02 14.31
C LEU A 57 -8.48 -6.65 15.74
N ALA A 58 -8.39 -5.37 16.12
CA ALA A 58 -8.83 -4.88 17.42
C ALA A 58 -10.37 -4.85 17.57
N GLY A 59 -11.12 -5.06 16.48
CA GLY A 59 -12.56 -5.30 16.50
C GLY A 59 -13.37 -4.23 17.23
N VAL A 60 -12.91 -2.97 17.29
CA VAL A 60 -13.63 -1.89 17.98
C VAL A 60 -14.91 -1.62 17.20
N PRO A 61 -16.09 -2.07 17.67
CA PRO A 61 -17.33 -1.82 16.96
C PRO A 61 -17.62 -0.34 17.16
N SER A 62 -17.77 0.39 16.05
CA SER A 62 -18.39 1.70 16.05
C SER A 62 -19.84 1.56 16.52
N ASN A 63 -20.05 1.57 17.83
CA ASN A 63 -21.36 1.70 18.44
C ASN A 63 -21.39 2.97 19.27
N GLY A 64 -22.03 4.00 18.73
CA GLY A 64 -22.31 5.21 19.46
C GLY A 64 -22.69 6.36 18.55
N SER A 65 -23.90 6.31 18.01
CA SER A 65 -24.65 7.47 17.52
C SER A 65 -24.32 8.72 18.34
N HIS A 66 -23.79 9.78 17.73
CA HIS A 66 -24.20 11.18 17.85
C HIS A 66 -23.36 12.05 16.91
N HIS A 67 -24.05 12.81 16.05
CA HIS A 67 -23.50 13.83 15.16
C HIS A 67 -22.57 14.81 15.91
N HIS A 68 -21.27 14.79 15.59
CA HIS A 68 -20.47 16.02 15.55
C HIS A 68 -19.34 15.86 14.52
N GLU A 69 -19.26 16.85 13.64
CA GLU A 69 -18.22 17.03 12.63
C GLU A 69 -16.85 17.18 13.32
N PHE A 70 -16.04 16.13 13.35
CA PHE A 70 -14.57 16.19 13.41
C PHE A 70 -14.00 14.76 13.21
N GLY A 71 -13.37 14.50 12.06
CA GLY A 71 -12.42 13.39 11.84
C GLY A 71 -12.91 11.95 12.11
N SER A 72 -13.35 11.25 11.07
CA SER A 72 -13.56 9.79 11.03
C SER A 72 -12.25 9.04 11.37
N ASN A 73 -11.96 8.85 12.65
CA ASN A 73 -10.72 8.25 13.17
C ASN A 73 -10.61 6.72 13.03
N THR A 74 -11.43 6.07 12.20
CA THR A 74 -11.17 4.69 11.77
C THR A 74 -10.04 4.73 10.74
N PRO A 75 -8.83 4.20 11.01
CA PRO A 75 -7.79 4.08 9.99
C PRO A 75 -8.37 3.35 8.78
N ARG A 76 -8.41 4.09 7.68
CA ARG A 76 -8.95 3.61 6.41
C ARG A 76 -7.86 2.79 5.72
N ARG A 77 -8.30 1.86 4.89
CA ARG A 77 -7.42 1.13 3.96
C ARG A 77 -6.50 2.14 3.25
N PRO A 78 -5.16 1.89 3.24
CA PRO A 78 -4.23 2.79 2.58
C PRO A 78 -4.60 3.01 1.12
N GLY A 79 -4.29 4.20 0.60
CA GLY A 79 -4.37 4.47 -0.83
C GLY A 79 -3.26 3.75 -1.61
N ALA A 80 -3.11 4.11 -2.88
CA ALA A 80 -2.03 3.59 -3.71
C ALA A 80 -0.65 3.85 -3.08
N ILE A 81 0.28 2.92 -3.29
CA ILE A 81 1.65 3.04 -2.80
C ILE A 81 2.28 4.27 -3.46
N ASP A 82 2.67 5.22 -2.62
CA ASP A 82 3.33 6.45 -3.04
C ASP A 82 4.75 6.51 -2.47
N ASN A 83 5.74 6.39 -3.36
CA ASN A 83 7.16 6.46 -3.05
C ASN A 83 7.79 7.81 -3.46
N THR A 84 7.00 8.77 -3.93
CA THR A 84 7.50 10.04 -4.50
C THR A 84 8.29 10.84 -3.46
N ASN A 85 7.97 10.71 -2.17
CA ASN A 85 8.69 11.38 -1.09
C ASN A 85 10.15 10.90 -0.89
N LEU A 86 10.54 9.77 -1.47
CA LEU A 86 11.90 9.24 -1.42
C LEU A 86 12.75 9.72 -2.59
N LEU A 87 12.12 10.30 -3.61
CA LEU A 87 12.79 10.75 -4.82
C LEU A 87 13.38 12.15 -4.62
N ASP A 88 14.55 12.38 -5.21
CA ASP A 88 15.13 13.71 -5.27
C ASP A 88 14.52 14.48 -6.45
N ASP A 89 13.68 15.47 -6.15
CA ASP A 89 13.06 16.35 -7.14
C ASP A 89 14.11 17.13 -7.94
N MET A 90 15.32 17.36 -7.41
CA MET A 90 16.38 18.13 -8.09
C MET A 90 17.08 17.33 -9.19
N ALA A 91 17.09 16.00 -9.12
CA ALA A 91 17.69 15.14 -10.14
C ALA A 91 16.85 15.11 -11.44
N SER A 92 15.55 15.38 -11.33
CA SER A 92 14.62 15.36 -12.45
C SER A 92 14.84 16.49 -13.47
N GLU A 93 15.47 17.61 -13.09
CA GLU A 93 15.69 18.75 -14.00
C GLU A 93 16.94 18.60 -14.89
N VAL A 94 17.82 17.65 -14.59
CA VAL A 94 19.15 17.52 -15.22
C VAL A 94 19.27 16.28 -16.10
N SER A 95 18.36 15.30 -16.00
CA SER A 95 18.40 14.09 -16.82
C SER A 95 17.03 13.47 -16.99
N ASP A 96 16.54 13.42 -18.23
CA ASP A 96 15.17 13.01 -18.63
C ASP A 96 14.68 11.64 -18.12
N ILE A 97 15.48 10.81 -17.44
CA ILE A 97 15.08 9.43 -17.06
C ILE A 97 15.80 8.90 -15.79
N GLN A 98 16.32 9.74 -14.90
CA GLN A 98 16.96 9.24 -13.67
C GLN A 98 16.06 9.50 -12.46
N ILE A 99 15.32 8.46 -12.07
CA ILE A 99 14.69 8.38 -10.74
C ILE A 99 15.83 8.21 -9.74
N GLU A 100 16.20 9.28 -9.04
CA GLU A 100 17.26 9.28 -8.04
C GLU A 100 16.63 9.31 -6.63
N LEU A 101 17.18 8.52 -5.72
CA LEU A 101 16.76 8.50 -4.31
C LEU A 101 17.54 9.55 -3.53
N HIS A 102 16.89 10.17 -2.54
CA HIS A 102 17.57 11.12 -1.68
C HIS A 102 18.70 10.41 -0.89
N ASP A 103 19.89 11.00 -0.88
CA ASP A 103 21.08 10.50 -0.19
C ASP A 103 20.98 10.49 1.35
N THR A 104 19.99 11.20 1.93
CA THR A 104 19.79 11.29 3.38
C THR A 104 18.79 10.27 3.93
N LEU A 105 18.26 9.39 3.09
CA LEU A 105 17.25 8.41 3.50
C LEU A 105 17.81 7.38 4.49
N VAL A 106 17.06 7.14 5.56
CA VAL A 106 17.40 6.17 6.59
C VAL A 106 16.37 5.04 6.64
N GLU A 107 16.83 3.80 6.53
CA GLU A 107 16.00 2.60 6.70
C GLU A 107 15.33 2.58 8.09
N GLY A 108 14.05 2.21 8.14
CA GLY A 108 13.22 2.20 9.35
C GLY A 108 12.69 3.58 9.76
N ARG A 109 13.23 4.66 9.20
CA ARG A 109 12.73 6.03 9.40
C ARG A 109 11.94 6.52 8.20
N ASP A 110 12.57 6.50 7.03
CA ASP A 110 12.05 7.10 5.80
C ASP A 110 11.49 6.04 4.86
N TYR A 111 12.16 4.89 4.76
CA TYR A 111 11.72 3.72 3.99
C TYR A 111 11.93 2.44 4.78
N ILE A 112 11.29 1.36 4.33
CA ILE A 112 11.55 0.00 4.77
C ILE A 112 11.88 -0.89 3.56
N LEU A 113 12.69 -1.92 3.78
CA LEU A 113 13.00 -2.92 2.77
C LEU A 113 12.07 -4.11 2.89
N LEU A 114 11.52 -4.55 1.77
CA LEU A 114 10.63 -5.69 1.66
C LEU A 114 11.24 -6.74 0.73
N PRO A 115 11.14 -8.04 1.07
CA PRO A 115 11.40 -9.10 0.12
C PRO A 115 10.52 -8.95 -1.12
N GLN A 116 11.03 -9.35 -2.29
CA GLN A 116 10.32 -9.28 -3.57
C GLN A 116 8.87 -9.80 -3.49
N GLN A 117 8.66 -10.94 -2.83
CA GLN A 117 7.35 -11.59 -2.75
C GLN A 117 6.33 -10.75 -1.96
N VAL A 118 6.80 -10.06 -0.91
CA VAL A 118 5.95 -9.16 -0.11
C VAL A 118 5.57 -7.95 -0.97
N TRP A 119 6.55 -7.37 -1.67
CA TRP A 119 6.33 -6.24 -2.58
C TRP A 119 5.33 -6.57 -3.68
N GLU A 120 5.51 -7.69 -4.38
CA GLU A 120 4.59 -8.14 -5.44
C GLU A 120 3.15 -8.24 -4.94
N LYS A 121 2.97 -8.72 -3.71
CA LYS A 121 1.66 -8.84 -3.10
C LYS A 121 1.02 -7.48 -2.80
N LEU A 122 1.75 -6.58 -2.14
CA LEU A 122 1.27 -5.22 -1.85
C LEU A 122 0.99 -4.45 -3.15
N HIS A 123 1.86 -4.56 -4.14
CA HIS A 123 1.70 -3.93 -5.44
C HIS A 123 0.43 -4.43 -6.17
N SER A 124 0.15 -5.74 -6.10
CA SER A 124 -1.08 -6.31 -6.67
C SER A 124 -2.36 -5.76 -6.02
N TRP A 125 -2.32 -5.40 -4.73
CA TRP A 125 -3.49 -4.89 -4.01
C TRP A 125 -3.68 -3.39 -4.13
N TYR A 126 -2.58 -2.63 -4.13
CA TYR A 126 -2.61 -1.18 -3.94
C TYR A 126 -2.16 -0.38 -5.17
N VAL A 127 -1.50 -1.01 -6.15
CA VAL A 127 -1.01 -0.29 -7.36
C VAL A 127 -1.71 -0.78 -8.62
N SER A 128 -2.11 -2.06 -8.67
CA SER A 128 -2.82 -2.64 -9.80
C SER A 128 -4.34 -2.45 -9.74
N PHE A 129 -4.82 -1.21 -9.90
CA PHE A 129 -6.19 -0.96 -10.41
C PHE A 129 -6.30 0.40 -11.11
N VAL A 130 -5.54 0.61 -12.19
CA VAL A 130 -5.85 1.69 -13.14
C VAL A 130 -5.75 1.19 -14.58
N GLN A 131 -6.83 0.56 -15.05
CA GLN A 131 -7.39 0.76 -16.38
C GLN A 131 -8.68 -0.05 -16.50
N ASN A 132 -9.83 0.55 -16.17
CA ASN A 132 -11.15 0.19 -16.71
C ASN A 132 -12.24 1.20 -16.28
N ALA A 133 -11.99 2.51 -16.42
CA ALA A 133 -13.03 3.51 -16.14
C ALA A 133 -13.12 4.68 -17.14
N ASN A 134 -12.39 4.68 -18.27
CA ASN A 134 -12.49 5.78 -19.25
C ASN A 134 -12.32 5.35 -20.73
N LEU A 135 -12.82 4.17 -21.12
CA LEU A 135 -13.02 3.86 -22.54
C LEU A 135 -14.52 3.80 -22.86
N ILE A 136 -15.20 4.94 -22.71
CA ILE A 136 -16.38 5.24 -23.51
C ILE A 136 -16.00 6.45 -24.37
N PRO A 137 -15.61 6.26 -25.64
CA PRO A 137 -15.72 7.36 -26.58
C PRO A 137 -17.22 7.67 -26.72
N LYS A 138 -17.66 8.78 -26.14
CA LYS A 138 -18.89 9.44 -26.55
C LYS A 138 -18.66 9.99 -27.95
N ILE A 139 -19.24 9.34 -28.96
CA ILE A 139 -20.19 9.86 -29.96
C ILE A 139 -20.39 8.76 -31.01
#